data_AF-A0A3B8WKX7-F1
#
_entry.id   AF-A0A3B8WKX7-F1
#
_cell.length_a   1.000
_cell.length_b   1.000
_cell.length_c   1.000
_cell.angle_alpha   90.00
_cell.angle_beta   90.00
_cell.angle_gamma   90.00
#
_symmetry.space_group_name_H-M   'P 1'
#
loop_
_entity.id
_entity.type
_entity.pdbx_description
1 polymer ?
#
loop_
_entity_poly.entity_id
_entity_poly.type
_entity_poly.pdbx_seq_one_letter_code
_entity_poly.pdbx_strand_id
1 'polypeptide(L)'
;MAAFIQKLFKNRKTLSPVSDKASEKQQSNQPTEEDNRQQLRQQQERQLDASPEQSALAALAIEGVTSAIRLQAASQLNQEEHLQAVLKQAKGRDKSVYQTVKQSLQILKEQQASEAATQHRITELVGQAQDQARSEDTKLYEARLNALQDHWQSVENKASAEQTQQFLQAVHQIRERQKQLDETRQEEQRHLDQKQQRQETLELLKQTLNQLKAAAPSGLPSESALDALQKTQENRWLEATRDTQVDKQEQKQYEQAMLALRNYLGAVRRLNLARPQIGELESNDTDSPQAVAKALLQEVAWPQDFPLPQALAELRALAGKPRAQPTSDGIREQQQANAAALNTTLPKLEAALEAKQFRESRQLLKTAQNQFQALDDRQRKNVQAKMQLLAGQFRELSDWQGFATEPKQVSLCEQMEYLAEQPMEPEAKAERIKELQNEWRELGGSSDRTLWNR
;
A
#
# COMPACT_ATOMS: atom_id res chain seq x y z
N MET A 1 65.59 -50.05 -17.29
CA MET A 1 66.23 -50.25 -15.96
C MET A 1 65.33 -51.19 -15.19
N ALA A 2 65.70 -52.32 -14.60
CA ALA A 2 66.90 -53.14 -14.61
C ALA A 2 66.49 -54.47 -13.93
N ALA A 3 66.85 -55.61 -14.54
CA ALA A 3 67.36 -56.83 -13.87
C ALA A 3 66.37 -57.62 -12.94
N PHE A 4 66.42 -58.95 -12.73
CA PHE A 4 67.41 -60.02 -12.87
C PHE A 4 66.63 -61.32 -12.57
N ILE A 5 66.47 -62.32 -13.46
CA ILE A 5 67.35 -63.46 -13.75
C ILE A 5 67.55 -64.50 -12.61
N GLN A 6 67.23 -65.75 -13.01
CA GLN A 6 67.76 -67.06 -12.61
C GLN A 6 67.15 -67.81 -11.41
N LYS A 7 67.06 -69.15 -11.36
CA LYS A 7 67.18 -70.34 -12.25
C LYS A 7 67.34 -71.54 -11.28
N LEU A 8 67.20 -72.77 -11.80
CA LEU A 8 67.81 -74.02 -11.30
C LEU A 8 67.03 -74.75 -10.18
N PHE A 9 66.85 -76.08 -10.18
CA PHE A 9 67.55 -77.17 -10.86
C PHE A 9 66.72 -78.48 -10.71
N LYS A 10 66.82 -79.34 -11.75
CA LYS A 10 66.99 -80.82 -11.71
C LYS A 10 65.89 -81.69 -11.07
N ASN A 11 65.63 -82.94 -11.44
CA ASN A 11 65.98 -83.86 -12.53
C ASN A 11 65.58 -85.25 -11.96
N ARG A 12 64.73 -86.04 -12.63
CA ARG A 12 65.02 -87.45 -12.97
C ARG A 12 63.79 -88.26 -13.41
N LYS A 13 64.05 -88.95 -14.51
CA LYS A 13 63.36 -90.08 -15.15
C LYS A 13 63.02 -91.22 -14.18
N THR A 14 61.94 -91.94 -14.49
CA THR A 14 61.96 -93.38 -14.82
C THR A 14 60.74 -93.76 -15.68
N LEU A 15 60.99 -94.55 -16.73
CA LEU A 15 60.02 -95.16 -17.65
C LEU A 15 60.02 -96.69 -17.42
N SER A 16 58.81 -97.26 -17.24
CA SER A 16 58.31 -98.60 -17.69
C SER A 16 58.94 -99.89 -17.10
N PRO A 17 58.34 -101.11 -17.25
CA PRO A 17 57.14 -101.52 -18.02
C PRO A 17 56.15 -102.57 -17.39
N VAL A 18 54.94 -102.64 -17.97
CA VAL A 18 54.11 -103.82 -18.37
C VAL A 18 53.76 -104.94 -17.37
N SER A 19 52.46 -105.20 -17.16
CA SER A 19 51.77 -106.43 -17.63
C SER A 19 50.28 -106.49 -17.25
N ASP A 20 49.51 -107.00 -18.21
CA ASP A 20 48.06 -107.20 -18.22
C ASP A 20 47.51 -108.03 -17.07
N LYS A 21 46.31 -107.66 -16.60
CA LYS A 21 45.22 -108.64 -16.46
C LYS A 21 43.87 -107.94 -16.47
N ALA A 22 43.10 -108.31 -17.49
CA ALA A 22 41.69 -108.01 -17.63
C ALA A 22 40.90 -108.41 -16.37
N SER A 23 40.02 -107.52 -15.95
CA SER A 23 38.84 -107.85 -15.17
C SER A 23 37.77 -106.87 -15.61
N GLU A 24 36.92 -107.34 -16.53
CA GLU A 24 35.66 -106.71 -16.85
C GLU A 24 34.87 -106.48 -15.56
N LYS A 25 34.85 -105.22 -15.12
CA LYS A 25 33.79 -104.70 -14.26
C LYS A 25 33.18 -103.54 -15.00
N GLN A 26 31.91 -103.72 -15.35
CA GLN A 26 31.02 -102.71 -15.88
C GLN A 26 31.25 -101.40 -15.12
N GLN A 27 31.90 -100.42 -15.76
CA GLN A 27 31.91 -99.05 -15.28
C GLN A 27 30.52 -98.49 -15.55
N SER A 28 29.69 -98.53 -14.52
CA SER A 28 28.53 -97.67 -14.42
C SER A 28 28.97 -96.23 -14.66
N ASN A 29 28.45 -95.63 -15.71
CA ASN A 29 28.65 -94.24 -16.07
C ASN A 29 27.84 -93.34 -15.12
N GLN A 30 28.08 -93.44 -13.81
CA GLN A 30 27.49 -92.57 -12.80
C GLN A 30 28.52 -91.49 -12.42
N PRO A 31 28.15 -90.20 -12.48
CA PRO A 31 29.06 -89.12 -12.14
C PRO A 31 29.50 -89.24 -10.67
N THR A 32 30.77 -88.97 -10.41
CA THR A 32 31.32 -88.97 -9.06
C THR A 32 30.77 -87.79 -8.23
N GLU A 33 30.78 -87.86 -6.90
CA GLU A 33 30.33 -86.76 -6.03
C GLU A 33 31.06 -85.43 -6.34
N GLU A 34 32.31 -85.50 -6.81
CA GLU A 34 33.08 -84.34 -7.26
C GLU A 34 32.55 -83.73 -8.57
N ASP A 35 32.13 -84.57 -9.54
CA ASP A 35 31.52 -84.10 -10.79
C ASP A 35 30.19 -83.40 -10.52
N ASN A 36 29.35 -83.95 -9.65
CA ASN A 36 28.07 -83.33 -9.26
C ASN A 36 28.27 -81.98 -8.57
N ARG A 37 29.29 -81.86 -7.71
CA ARG A 37 29.61 -80.60 -7.01
C ARG A 37 30.18 -79.53 -7.96
N GLN A 38 30.96 -79.94 -8.97
CA GLN A 38 31.45 -79.04 -10.02
C GLN A 38 30.32 -78.58 -10.96
N GLN A 39 29.40 -79.47 -11.34
CA GLN A 39 28.23 -79.11 -12.15
C GLN A 39 27.31 -78.13 -11.40
N LEU A 40 27.03 -78.37 -10.12
CA LEU A 40 26.23 -77.47 -9.29
C LEU A 40 26.89 -76.08 -9.14
N ARG A 41 28.21 -76.05 -8.97
CA ARG A 41 28.97 -74.78 -8.95
C ARG A 41 28.80 -74.01 -10.26
N GLN A 42 29.00 -74.64 -11.41
CA GLN A 42 28.83 -73.99 -12.72
C GLN A 42 27.39 -73.51 -12.95
N GLN A 43 26.39 -74.25 -12.47
CA GLN A 43 24.99 -73.84 -12.54
C GLN A 43 24.73 -72.57 -11.70
N GLN A 44 25.23 -72.51 -10.47
CA GLN A 44 25.07 -71.35 -9.59
C GLN A 44 25.84 -70.12 -10.10
N GLU A 45 27.03 -70.31 -10.68
CA GLU A 45 27.79 -69.22 -11.33
C GLU A 45 27.01 -68.65 -12.53
N ARG A 46 26.46 -69.51 -13.40
CA ARG A 46 25.58 -69.06 -14.50
C ARG A 46 24.32 -68.36 -14.00
N GLN A 47 23.76 -68.80 -12.88
CA GLN A 47 22.60 -68.15 -12.27
C GLN A 47 22.96 -66.74 -11.77
N LEU A 48 24.13 -66.55 -11.16
CA LEU A 48 24.60 -65.22 -10.73
C LEU A 48 24.89 -64.29 -11.91
N ASP A 49 25.49 -64.81 -12.98
CA ASP A 49 25.78 -64.04 -14.18
C ASP A 49 24.49 -63.59 -14.90
N ALA A 50 23.40 -64.33 -14.72
CA ALA A 50 22.08 -64.00 -15.27
C ALA A 50 21.32 -62.90 -14.50
N SER A 51 21.92 -62.29 -13.46
CA SER A 51 21.29 -61.24 -12.63
C SER A 51 19.91 -61.66 -12.10
N PRO A 52 19.86 -62.70 -11.25
CA PRO A 52 18.61 -63.32 -10.84
C PRO A 52 17.84 -62.41 -9.86
N GLU A 53 16.55 -62.71 -9.63
CA GLU A 53 15.74 -61.95 -8.68
C GLU A 53 16.32 -61.98 -7.26
N GLN A 54 15.96 -60.98 -6.45
CA GLN A 54 16.48 -60.79 -5.09
C GLN A 54 16.23 -62.00 -4.16
N SER A 55 15.14 -62.73 -4.39
CA SER A 55 14.82 -63.98 -3.68
C SER A 55 15.83 -65.10 -4.00
N ALA A 56 16.21 -65.24 -5.27
CA ALA A 56 17.20 -66.21 -5.75
C ALA A 56 18.62 -65.81 -5.31
N LEU A 57 18.95 -64.52 -5.33
CA LEU A 57 20.20 -64.01 -4.74
C LEU A 57 20.30 -64.31 -3.24
N ALA A 58 19.19 -64.17 -2.50
CA ALA A 58 19.16 -64.49 -1.08
C ALA A 58 19.42 -65.98 -0.82
N ALA A 59 18.82 -66.86 -1.62
CA ALA A 59 19.05 -68.30 -1.56
C ALA A 59 20.52 -68.65 -1.86
N LEU A 60 21.09 -68.08 -2.92
CA LEU A 60 22.50 -68.29 -3.29
C LEU A 60 23.48 -67.73 -2.25
N ALA A 61 23.12 -66.65 -1.54
CA ALA A 61 23.92 -66.09 -0.46
C ALA A 61 23.95 -66.99 0.79
N ILE A 62 22.91 -67.79 1.02
CA ILE A 62 22.80 -68.71 2.17
C ILE A 62 23.38 -70.10 1.83
N GLU A 63 23.04 -70.62 0.65
CA GLU A 63 23.24 -72.02 0.25
C GLU A 63 24.31 -72.21 -0.84
N GLY A 64 24.91 -71.13 -1.35
CA GLY A 64 25.93 -71.19 -2.40
C GLY A 64 27.06 -72.17 -2.08
N VAL A 65 27.44 -72.97 -3.07
CA VAL A 65 28.40 -74.10 -2.93
C VAL A 65 29.80 -73.61 -2.54
N THR A 66 30.18 -72.42 -2.98
CA THR A 66 31.47 -71.78 -2.67
C THR A 66 31.27 -70.48 -1.89
N SER A 67 32.26 -70.07 -1.09
CA SER A 67 32.25 -68.76 -0.41
C SER A 67 32.22 -67.60 -1.40
N ALA A 68 32.82 -67.76 -2.58
CA ALA A 68 32.80 -66.76 -3.65
C ALA A 68 31.37 -66.54 -4.19
N ILE A 69 30.63 -67.62 -4.48
CA ILE A 69 29.22 -67.55 -4.93
C ILE A 69 28.37 -66.88 -3.85
N ARG A 70 28.53 -67.28 -2.58
CA ARG A 70 27.75 -66.68 -1.48
C ARG A 70 28.04 -65.20 -1.31
N LEU A 71 29.30 -64.78 -1.39
CA LEU A 71 29.72 -63.39 -1.26
C LEU A 71 29.24 -62.53 -2.44
N GLN A 72 29.35 -63.05 -3.67
CA GLN A 72 28.87 -62.38 -4.88
C GLN A 72 27.35 -62.20 -4.83
N ALA A 73 26.60 -63.24 -4.47
CA ALA A 73 25.15 -63.18 -4.29
C ALA A 73 24.77 -62.14 -3.21
N ALA A 74 25.45 -62.17 -2.06
CA ALA A 74 25.24 -61.23 -0.96
C ALA A 74 25.53 -59.77 -1.33
N SER A 75 26.52 -59.53 -2.19
CA SER A 75 26.87 -58.18 -2.66
C SER A 75 25.85 -57.57 -3.61
N GLN A 76 25.02 -58.39 -4.27
CA GLN A 76 23.99 -57.96 -5.21
C GLN A 76 22.62 -57.77 -4.54
N LEU A 77 22.50 -58.08 -3.23
CA LEU A 77 21.26 -57.87 -2.48
C LEU A 77 21.04 -56.39 -2.18
N ASN A 78 19.84 -55.90 -2.48
CA ASN A 78 19.44 -54.51 -2.28
C ASN A 78 18.03 -54.34 -1.68
N GLN A 79 17.37 -55.44 -1.27
CA GLN A 79 16.09 -55.41 -0.57
C GLN A 79 16.27 -55.69 0.93
N GLU A 80 15.65 -54.86 1.78
CA GLU A 80 15.83 -54.93 3.23
C GLU A 80 15.41 -56.30 3.79
N GLU A 81 14.28 -56.86 3.36
CA GLU A 81 13.77 -58.15 3.84
C GLU A 81 14.77 -59.29 3.59
N HIS A 82 15.34 -59.34 2.37
CA HIS A 82 16.32 -60.35 1.99
C HIS A 82 17.68 -60.14 2.67
N LEU A 83 18.14 -58.89 2.79
CA LEU A 83 19.35 -58.58 3.55
C LEU A 83 19.20 -59.00 5.02
N GLN A 84 18.06 -58.73 5.67
CA GLN A 84 17.81 -59.16 7.05
C GLN A 84 17.77 -60.69 7.19
N ALA A 85 17.16 -61.40 6.23
CA ALA A 85 17.09 -62.86 6.22
C ALA A 85 18.49 -63.50 6.08
N VAL A 86 19.29 -63.03 5.12
CA VAL A 86 20.66 -63.51 4.90
C VAL A 86 21.57 -63.15 6.07
N LEU A 87 21.42 -61.96 6.67
CA LEU A 87 22.19 -61.54 7.85
C LEU A 87 21.99 -62.50 9.05
N LYS A 88 20.75 -62.94 9.27
CA LYS A 88 20.41 -63.92 10.34
C LYS A 88 21.06 -65.27 10.07
N GLN A 89 20.99 -65.76 8.83
CA GLN A 89 21.50 -67.08 8.42
C GLN A 89 23.03 -67.14 8.31
N ALA A 90 23.69 -66.04 7.93
CA ALA A 90 25.15 -65.95 7.81
C ALA A 90 25.85 -65.84 9.18
N LYS A 91 25.12 -65.48 10.25
CA LYS A 91 25.65 -65.28 11.60
C LYS A 91 26.26 -66.58 12.13
N GLY A 92 27.59 -66.59 12.28
CA GLY A 92 28.34 -67.76 12.74
C GLY A 92 28.66 -68.79 11.66
N ARG A 93 28.14 -68.65 10.44
CA ARG A 93 28.37 -69.58 9.30
C ARG A 93 29.34 -69.01 8.27
N ASP A 94 29.23 -67.73 7.92
CA ASP A 94 30.10 -67.10 6.93
C ASP A 94 30.35 -65.61 7.29
N LYS A 95 31.55 -65.31 7.79
CA LYS A 95 31.89 -63.99 8.33
C LYS A 95 31.92 -62.90 7.26
N SER A 96 32.41 -63.21 6.06
CA SER A 96 32.50 -62.23 4.97
C SER A 96 31.11 -61.86 4.45
N VAL A 97 30.26 -62.86 4.21
CA VAL A 97 28.85 -62.67 3.85
C VAL A 97 28.11 -61.86 4.91
N TYR A 98 28.28 -62.20 6.20
CA TYR A 98 27.68 -61.45 7.29
C TYR A 98 28.11 -59.97 7.30
N GLN A 99 29.40 -59.68 7.11
CA GLN A 99 29.91 -58.31 7.07
C GLN A 99 29.40 -57.53 5.85
N THR A 100 29.40 -58.14 4.66
CA THR A 100 28.89 -57.53 3.42
C THR A 100 27.41 -57.19 3.56
N VAL A 101 26.57 -58.14 3.97
CA VAL A 101 25.13 -57.91 4.13
C VAL A 101 24.84 -56.87 5.22
N LYS A 102 25.61 -56.87 6.32
CA LYS A 102 25.48 -55.85 7.38
C LYS A 102 25.78 -54.46 6.84
N GLN A 103 26.84 -54.31 6.05
CA GLN A 103 27.22 -53.04 5.44
C GLN A 103 26.19 -52.58 4.40
N SER A 104 25.73 -53.48 3.51
CA SER A 104 24.68 -53.16 2.54
C SER A 104 23.38 -52.72 3.22
N LEU A 105 22.99 -53.38 4.31
CA LEU A 105 21.81 -53.00 5.10
C LEU A 105 21.98 -51.65 5.80
N GLN A 106 23.17 -51.33 6.30
CA GLN A 106 23.47 -50.01 6.87
C GLN A 106 23.38 -48.91 5.80
N ILE A 107 23.99 -49.10 4.64
CA ILE A 107 23.94 -48.15 3.50
C ILE A 107 22.49 -47.92 3.06
N LEU A 108 21.70 -48.99 2.94
CA LEU A 108 20.30 -48.91 2.54
C LEU A 108 19.47 -48.10 3.56
N LYS A 109 19.69 -48.32 4.86
CA LYS A 109 19.01 -47.56 5.92
C LYS A 109 19.42 -46.09 5.95
N GLU A 110 20.70 -45.80 5.77
CA GLU A 110 21.19 -44.41 5.70
C GLU A 110 20.62 -43.68 4.48
N GLN A 111 20.54 -44.35 3.32
CA GLN A 111 19.89 -43.81 2.12
C GLN A 111 18.41 -43.52 2.36
N GLN A 112 17.63 -44.50 2.85
CA GLN A 112 16.21 -44.32 3.17
C GLN A 112 15.97 -43.20 4.20
N ALA A 113 16.80 -43.13 5.24
CA ALA A 113 16.71 -42.05 6.24
C ALA A 113 17.00 -40.67 5.63
N SER A 114 17.98 -40.59 4.72
CA SER A 114 18.31 -39.33 4.02
C SER A 114 17.21 -38.87 3.06
N GLU A 115 16.56 -39.82 2.37
CA GLU A 115 15.42 -39.57 1.48
C GLU A 115 14.21 -39.09 2.30
N ALA A 116 13.89 -39.79 3.40
CA ALA A 116 12.82 -39.42 4.31
C ALA A 116 13.05 -38.03 4.93
N ALA A 117 14.28 -37.72 5.37
CA ALA A 117 14.64 -36.41 5.91
C ALA A 117 14.50 -35.30 4.85
N THR A 118 14.90 -35.58 3.61
CA THR A 118 14.72 -34.64 2.49
C THR A 118 13.23 -34.40 2.23
N GLN A 119 12.42 -35.45 2.14
CA GLN A 119 10.98 -35.33 1.92
C GLN A 119 10.29 -34.57 3.04
N HIS A 120 10.63 -34.86 4.30
CA HIS A 120 10.13 -34.10 5.44
C HIS A 120 10.50 -32.61 5.33
N ARG A 121 11.74 -32.29 4.95
CA ARG A 121 12.18 -30.91 4.77
C ARG A 121 11.42 -30.20 3.65
N ILE A 122 11.14 -30.88 2.54
CA ILE A 122 10.33 -30.35 1.44
C ILE A 122 8.91 -30.03 1.94
N THR A 123 8.26 -30.98 2.63
CA THR A 123 6.92 -30.77 3.20
C THR A 123 6.90 -29.60 4.19
N GLU A 124 7.92 -29.48 5.03
CA GLU A 124 8.06 -28.37 5.98
C GLU A 124 8.18 -27.01 5.26
N LEU A 125 9.02 -26.92 4.23
CA LEU A 125 9.20 -25.69 3.45
C LEU A 125 7.94 -25.29 2.69
N VAL A 126 7.22 -26.25 2.11
CA VAL A 126 5.92 -26.01 1.46
C VAL A 126 4.92 -25.48 2.48
N GLY A 127 4.83 -26.11 3.66
CA GLY A 127 3.97 -25.66 4.75
C GLY A 127 4.29 -24.24 5.19
N GLN A 128 5.57 -23.93 5.43
CA GLN A 128 6.02 -22.59 5.81
C GLN A 128 5.68 -21.52 4.75
N ALA A 129 5.83 -21.84 3.47
CA ALA A 129 5.46 -20.94 2.38
C ALA A 129 3.95 -20.68 2.35
N GLN A 130 3.13 -21.72 2.52
CA GLN A 130 1.67 -21.60 2.57
C GLN A 130 1.19 -20.81 3.80
N ASP A 131 1.79 -21.06 4.97
CA ASP A 131 1.48 -20.34 6.20
C ASP A 131 1.85 -18.87 6.08
N GLN A 132 3.03 -18.56 5.51
CA GLN A 132 3.42 -17.17 5.25
C GLN A 132 2.45 -16.50 4.26
N ALA A 133 2.06 -17.17 3.17
CA ALA A 133 1.12 -16.62 2.20
C ALA A 133 -0.24 -16.23 2.83
N ARG A 134 -0.69 -17.01 3.82
CA ARG A 134 -1.94 -16.76 4.56
C ARG A 134 -1.79 -15.77 5.70
N SER A 135 -0.58 -15.57 6.19
CA SER A 135 -0.31 -14.74 7.37
C SER A 135 -0.65 -13.27 7.15
N GLU A 136 -1.16 -12.62 8.19
CA GLU A 136 -1.33 -11.16 8.24
C GLU A 136 -0.09 -10.44 8.79
N ASP A 137 0.90 -11.18 9.31
CA ASP A 137 2.13 -10.61 9.83
C ASP A 137 3.04 -10.16 8.68
N THR A 138 3.06 -8.85 8.44
CA THR A 138 3.88 -8.20 7.41
C THR A 138 5.32 -7.93 7.86
N LYS A 139 5.70 -8.29 9.09
CA LYS A 139 7.07 -8.07 9.58
C LYS A 139 8.05 -8.99 8.87
N LEU A 140 9.12 -8.39 8.32
CA LEU A 140 10.19 -9.10 7.64
C LEU A 140 9.68 -10.02 6.51
N TYR A 141 8.55 -9.66 5.89
CA TYR A 141 7.86 -10.50 4.92
C TYR A 141 8.73 -10.85 3.71
N GLU A 142 9.53 -9.90 3.22
CA GLU A 142 10.54 -10.12 2.17
C GLU A 142 11.69 -11.00 2.64
N ALA A 143 12.29 -10.70 3.80
CA ALA A 143 13.41 -11.46 4.32
C ALA A 143 13.05 -12.94 4.59
N ARG A 144 11.82 -13.21 5.08
CA ARG A 144 11.30 -14.57 5.27
C ARG A 144 11.12 -15.30 3.93
N LEU A 145 10.63 -14.61 2.89
CA LEU A 145 10.51 -15.20 1.54
C LEU A 145 11.88 -15.56 0.97
N ASN A 146 12.86 -14.66 1.06
CA ASN A 146 14.22 -14.91 0.56
C ASN A 146 14.84 -16.12 1.26
N ALA A 147 14.72 -16.21 2.59
CA ALA A 147 15.18 -17.36 3.34
C ALA A 147 14.48 -18.67 2.92
N LEU A 148 13.17 -18.65 2.65
CA LEU A 148 12.45 -19.83 2.14
C LEU A 148 12.94 -20.25 0.76
N GLN A 149 13.19 -19.30 -0.14
CA GLN A 149 13.69 -19.57 -1.50
C GLN A 149 15.10 -20.15 -1.48
N ASP A 150 15.98 -19.61 -0.63
CA ASP A 150 17.34 -20.11 -0.46
C ASP A 150 17.34 -21.57 0.05
N HIS A 151 16.49 -21.88 1.04
CA HIS A 151 16.36 -23.25 1.53
C HIS A 151 15.74 -24.19 0.48
N TRP A 152 14.78 -23.71 -0.31
CA TRP A 152 14.12 -24.50 -1.36
C TRP A 152 15.10 -24.94 -2.45
N GLN A 153 16.00 -24.06 -2.90
CA GLN A 153 17.00 -24.38 -3.95
C GLN A 153 17.83 -25.63 -3.62
N SER A 154 18.07 -25.90 -2.33
CA SER A 154 18.86 -27.07 -1.90
C SER A 154 18.12 -28.41 -2.04
N VAL A 155 16.78 -28.39 -2.07
CA VAL A 155 15.93 -29.60 -2.09
C VAL A 155 15.05 -29.72 -3.34
N GLU A 156 14.98 -28.67 -4.17
CA GLU A 156 14.13 -28.57 -5.36
C GLU A 156 14.27 -29.77 -6.31
N ASN A 157 15.51 -30.21 -6.59
CA ASN A 157 15.77 -31.34 -7.49
C ASN A 157 15.24 -32.69 -6.99
N LYS A 158 14.86 -32.78 -5.70
CA LYS A 158 14.33 -33.98 -5.06
C LYS A 158 12.82 -33.86 -4.76
N ALA A 159 12.21 -32.73 -5.08
CA ALA A 159 10.79 -32.49 -4.90
C ALA A 159 9.97 -33.10 -6.04
N SER A 160 8.76 -33.56 -5.71
CA SER A 160 7.79 -33.98 -6.72
C SER A 160 7.24 -32.77 -7.48
N ALA A 161 6.70 -33.00 -8.68
CA ALA A 161 6.06 -31.93 -9.46
C ALA A 161 4.94 -31.22 -8.69
N GLU A 162 4.18 -31.97 -7.89
CA GLU A 162 3.11 -31.42 -7.05
C GLU A 162 3.65 -30.54 -5.91
N GLN A 163 4.71 -30.99 -5.22
CA GLN A 163 5.36 -30.20 -4.16
C GLN A 163 5.94 -28.89 -4.73
N THR A 164 6.61 -28.97 -5.88
CA THR A 164 7.15 -27.79 -6.57
C THR A 164 6.03 -26.83 -6.97
N GLN A 165 4.93 -27.34 -7.52
CA GLN A 165 3.78 -26.51 -7.87
C GLN A 165 3.19 -25.80 -6.63
N GLN A 166 3.00 -26.52 -5.52
CA GLN A 166 2.47 -25.96 -4.28
C GLN A 166 3.39 -24.86 -3.71
N PHE A 167 4.70 -25.09 -3.71
CA PHE A 167 5.67 -24.09 -3.27
C PHE A 167 5.64 -22.83 -4.14
N LEU A 168 5.70 -22.99 -5.47
CA LEU A 168 5.68 -21.88 -6.42
C LEU A 168 4.39 -21.07 -6.34
N GLN A 169 3.24 -21.73 -6.15
CA GLN A 169 1.96 -21.06 -5.95
C GLN A 169 1.95 -20.21 -4.67
N ALA A 170 2.46 -20.74 -3.56
CA ALA A 170 2.60 -19.98 -2.32
C ALA A 170 3.53 -18.77 -2.49
N VAL A 171 4.69 -18.97 -3.15
CA VAL A 171 5.62 -17.88 -3.48
C VAL A 171 4.96 -16.80 -4.33
N HIS A 172 4.13 -17.17 -5.32
CA HIS A 172 3.40 -16.21 -6.13
C HIS A 172 2.44 -15.36 -5.27
N GLN A 173 1.64 -16.00 -4.41
CA GLN A 173 0.72 -15.32 -3.51
C GLN A 173 1.46 -14.36 -2.55
N ILE A 174 2.62 -14.77 -2.04
CA ILE A 174 3.46 -13.91 -1.20
C ILE A 174 3.90 -12.66 -1.98
N ARG A 175 4.38 -12.83 -3.23
CA ARG A 175 4.84 -11.72 -4.07
C ARG A 175 3.71 -10.77 -4.47
N GLU A 176 2.53 -11.30 -4.79
CA GLU A 176 1.35 -10.47 -5.07
C GLU A 176 0.97 -9.63 -3.84
N ARG A 177 0.98 -10.23 -2.65
CA ARG A 177 0.72 -9.51 -1.41
C ARG A 177 1.77 -8.44 -1.12
N GLN A 178 3.06 -8.73 -1.35
CA GLN A 178 4.13 -7.73 -1.22
C GLN A 178 3.88 -6.53 -2.13
N LYS A 179 3.57 -6.80 -3.40
CA LYS A 179 3.26 -5.76 -4.37
C LYS A 179 2.09 -4.89 -3.92
N GLN A 180 0.99 -5.49 -3.45
CA GLN A 180 -0.17 -4.75 -2.94
C GLN A 180 0.18 -3.89 -1.72
N LEU A 181 0.98 -4.42 -0.79
CA LEU A 181 1.43 -3.67 0.39
C LEU A 181 2.32 -2.48 0.02
N ASP A 182 3.21 -2.66 -0.95
CA ASP A 182 4.09 -1.59 -1.41
C ASP A 182 3.32 -0.54 -2.24
N GLU A 183 2.37 -0.95 -3.07
CA GLU A 183 1.46 -0.04 -3.80
C GLU A 183 0.65 0.81 -2.82
N THR A 184 0.04 0.19 -1.81
CA THR A 184 -0.71 0.89 -0.76
C THR A 184 0.17 1.88 0.00
N ARG A 185 1.37 1.45 0.41
CA ARG A 185 2.33 2.32 1.11
C ARG A 185 2.77 3.50 0.24
N GLN A 186 3.00 3.27 -1.05
CA GLN A 186 3.36 4.32 -2.00
C GLN A 186 2.19 5.29 -2.24
N GLU A 187 0.95 4.82 -2.28
CA GLU A 187 -0.25 5.66 -2.35
C GLU A 187 -0.41 6.53 -1.11
N GLU A 188 -0.31 5.94 0.08
CA GLU A 188 -0.36 6.67 1.34
C GLU A 188 0.74 7.74 1.42
N GLN A 189 1.99 7.38 1.05
CA GLN A 189 3.10 8.32 1.04
C GLN A 189 2.87 9.45 0.03
N ARG A 190 2.40 9.14 -1.20
CA ARG A 190 2.05 10.15 -2.20
C ARG A 190 1.02 11.13 -1.67
N HIS A 191 -0.03 10.65 -1.01
CA HIS A 191 -1.06 11.51 -0.43
C HIS A 191 -0.52 12.39 0.71
N LEU A 192 0.37 11.86 1.56
CA LEU A 192 1.03 12.63 2.60
C LEU A 192 1.94 13.72 2.02
N ASP A 193 2.77 13.38 1.03
CA ASP A 193 3.68 14.32 0.38
C ASP A 193 2.90 15.45 -0.34
N GLN A 194 1.83 15.10 -1.06
CA GLN A 194 0.95 16.09 -1.69
C GLN A 194 0.28 17.01 -0.67
N LYS A 195 -0.18 16.46 0.47
CA LYS A 195 -0.75 17.27 1.55
C LYS A 195 0.29 18.24 2.12
N GLN A 196 1.51 17.77 2.36
CA GLN A 196 2.60 18.62 2.84
C GLN A 196 2.93 19.72 1.83
N GLN A 197 3.05 19.41 0.53
CA GLN A 197 3.30 20.39 -0.52
C GLN A 197 2.21 21.47 -0.60
N ARG A 198 0.93 21.12 -0.42
CA ARG A 198 -0.16 22.12 -0.36
C ARG A 198 -0.02 23.04 0.83
N GLN A 199 0.29 22.50 2.01
CA GLN A 199 0.47 23.29 3.22
C GLN A 199 1.66 24.24 3.10
N GLU A 200 2.80 23.77 2.60
CA GLU A 200 3.99 24.58 2.34
C GLU A 200 3.70 25.69 1.31
N THR A 201 2.95 25.38 0.25
CA THR A 201 2.54 26.37 -0.77
C THR A 201 1.69 27.48 -0.15
N LEU A 202 0.67 27.11 0.66
CA LEU A 202 -0.18 28.07 1.36
C LEU A 202 0.60 28.92 2.35
N GLU A 203 1.51 28.30 3.11
CA GLU A 203 2.34 29.00 4.08
C GLU A 203 3.28 29.99 3.38
N LEU A 204 3.95 29.57 2.32
CA LEU A 204 4.85 30.43 1.55
C LEU A 204 4.12 31.60 0.90
N LEU A 205 2.92 31.36 0.34
CA LEU A 205 2.07 32.42 -0.19
C LEU A 205 1.67 33.43 0.90
N LYS A 206 1.27 32.94 2.07
CA LYS A 206 0.91 33.78 3.22
C LYS A 206 2.10 34.60 3.72
N GLN A 207 3.26 33.98 3.86
CA GLN A 207 4.50 34.65 4.27
C GLN A 207 4.89 35.72 3.25
N THR A 208 4.84 35.41 1.95
CA THR A 208 5.13 36.36 0.88
C THR A 208 4.19 37.56 0.92
N LEU A 209 2.88 37.33 1.03
CA LEU A 209 1.90 38.42 1.14
C LEU A 209 2.14 39.27 2.39
N ASN A 210 2.48 38.67 3.53
CA ASN A 210 2.81 39.42 4.74
C ASN A 210 4.09 40.26 4.58
N GLN A 211 5.12 39.72 3.92
CA GLN A 211 6.33 40.47 3.61
C GLN A 211 6.04 41.66 2.68
N LEU A 212 5.21 41.47 1.66
CA LEU A 212 4.78 42.55 0.76
C LEU A 212 3.97 43.63 1.50
N LYS A 213 3.16 43.25 2.49
CA LYS A 213 2.42 44.18 3.34
C LYS A 213 3.32 44.94 4.32
N ALA A 214 4.42 44.34 4.75
CA ALA A 214 5.41 44.94 5.65
C ALA A 214 6.54 45.68 4.92
N ALA A 215 6.62 45.56 3.58
CA ALA A 215 7.69 46.13 2.79
C ALA A 215 7.71 47.67 2.85
N ALA A 216 8.91 48.26 2.79
CA ALA A 216 9.04 49.71 2.74
C ALA A 216 8.50 50.27 1.41
N PRO A 217 7.85 51.45 1.40
CA PRO A 217 7.34 52.12 0.20
C PRO A 217 8.39 52.41 -0.89
N SER A 218 9.67 52.41 -0.54
CA SER A 218 10.81 52.70 -1.42
C SER A 218 11.39 51.46 -2.12
N GLY A 219 11.04 50.25 -1.66
CA GLY A 219 11.63 48.99 -2.13
C GLY A 219 10.61 48.08 -2.77
N LEU A 220 10.15 48.41 -3.99
CA LEU A 220 9.25 47.53 -4.74
C LEU A 220 10.00 46.27 -5.20
N PRO A 221 9.40 45.07 -5.05
CA PRO A 221 9.97 43.85 -5.61
C PRO A 221 10.05 43.95 -7.13
N SER A 222 11.00 43.24 -7.73
CA SER A 222 11.09 43.17 -9.18
C SER A 222 9.89 42.41 -9.76
N GLU A 223 9.39 42.90 -10.90
CA GLU A 223 8.27 42.27 -11.60
C GLU A 223 8.60 40.81 -11.99
N SER A 224 9.81 40.58 -12.47
CA SER A 224 10.27 39.24 -12.88
C SER A 224 10.33 38.25 -11.70
N ALA A 225 10.73 38.69 -10.51
CA ALA A 225 10.73 37.84 -9.32
C ALA A 225 9.30 37.48 -8.87
N LEU A 226 8.39 38.44 -8.92
CA LEU A 226 6.97 38.21 -8.58
C LEU A 226 6.29 37.29 -9.58
N ASP A 227 6.55 37.46 -10.89
CA ASP A 227 6.01 36.58 -11.94
C ASP A 227 6.55 35.15 -11.81
N ALA A 228 7.85 35.00 -11.55
CA ALA A 228 8.47 33.70 -11.30
C ALA A 228 7.89 33.03 -10.04
N LEU A 229 7.69 33.78 -8.96
CA LEU A 229 7.08 33.28 -7.74
C LEU A 229 5.63 32.83 -7.99
N GLN A 230 4.83 33.65 -8.68
CA GLN A 230 3.45 33.29 -9.04
C GLN A 230 3.41 31.97 -9.82
N LYS A 231 4.17 31.84 -10.91
CA LYS A 231 4.22 30.63 -11.74
C LYS A 231 4.68 29.40 -10.95
N THR A 232 5.67 29.58 -10.07
CA THR A 232 6.18 28.49 -9.24
C THR A 232 5.11 27.99 -8.27
N GLN A 233 4.38 28.89 -7.60
CA GLN A 233 3.32 28.48 -6.67
C GLN A 233 2.12 27.88 -7.41
N GLU A 234 1.78 28.37 -8.61
CA GLU A 234 0.73 27.80 -9.45
C GLU A 234 1.04 26.36 -9.85
N ASN A 235 2.25 26.09 -10.34
CA ASN A 235 2.65 24.75 -10.73
C ASN A 235 2.70 23.80 -9.54
N ARG A 236 3.28 24.24 -8.41
CA ARG A 236 3.31 23.45 -7.17
C ARG A 236 1.91 23.09 -6.68
N TRP A 237 0.98 24.05 -6.71
CA TRP A 237 -0.41 23.78 -6.34
C TRP A 237 -1.08 22.80 -7.30
N LEU A 238 -0.91 22.98 -8.61
CA LEU A 238 -1.49 22.06 -9.60
C LEU A 238 -0.98 20.63 -9.44
N GLU A 239 0.32 20.45 -9.20
CA GLU A 239 0.91 19.13 -8.94
C GLU A 239 0.43 18.52 -7.62
N ALA A 240 0.38 19.32 -6.55
CA ALA A 240 -0.03 18.88 -5.21
C ALA A 240 -1.54 18.64 -5.07
N THR A 241 -2.34 19.05 -6.06
CA THR A 241 -3.79 18.84 -6.14
C THR A 241 -4.20 17.85 -7.23
N ARG A 242 -3.23 17.39 -8.04
CA ARG A 242 -3.47 16.42 -9.10
C ARG A 242 -4.01 15.11 -8.51
N ASP A 243 -5.10 14.63 -9.12
CA ASP A 243 -5.75 13.35 -8.77
C ASP A 243 -6.09 13.22 -7.26
N THR A 244 -6.26 14.35 -6.56
CA THR A 244 -6.48 14.40 -5.12
C THR A 244 -7.60 15.35 -4.76
N GLN A 245 -8.48 14.93 -3.85
CA GLN A 245 -9.52 15.80 -3.33
C GLN A 245 -8.93 16.79 -2.32
N VAL A 246 -9.11 18.08 -2.59
CA VAL A 246 -8.65 19.17 -1.72
C VAL A 246 -9.78 19.62 -0.82
N ASP A 247 -9.44 19.97 0.43
CA ASP A 247 -10.42 20.55 1.34
C ASP A 247 -10.90 21.93 0.85
N LYS A 248 -12.18 22.23 1.05
CA LYS A 248 -12.80 23.48 0.58
C LYS A 248 -12.15 24.72 1.21
N GLN A 249 -11.68 24.61 2.45
CA GLN A 249 -11.01 25.70 3.14
C GLN A 249 -9.60 25.91 2.56
N GLU A 250 -8.84 24.85 2.33
CA GLU A 250 -7.51 24.92 1.69
C GLU A 250 -7.61 25.56 0.30
N GLN A 251 -8.55 25.11 -0.53
CA GLN A 251 -8.79 25.66 -1.86
C GLN A 251 -9.13 27.16 -1.81
N LYS A 252 -10.03 27.56 -0.90
CA LYS A 252 -10.41 28.96 -0.72
C LYS A 252 -9.23 29.82 -0.25
N GLN A 253 -8.38 29.30 0.64
CA GLN A 253 -7.19 30.02 1.11
C GLN A 253 -6.20 30.24 -0.04
N TYR A 254 -5.97 29.21 -0.87
CA TYR A 254 -5.11 29.32 -2.04
C TYR A 254 -5.65 30.37 -3.03
N GLU A 255 -6.93 30.28 -3.40
CA GLU A 255 -7.56 31.22 -4.34
C GLU A 255 -7.47 32.67 -3.85
N GLN A 256 -7.73 32.91 -2.56
CA GLN A 256 -7.62 34.23 -1.96
C GLN A 256 -6.18 34.77 -1.98
N ALA A 257 -5.21 33.93 -1.60
CA ALA A 257 -3.80 34.32 -1.58
C ALA A 257 -3.26 34.59 -3.00
N MET A 258 -3.59 33.74 -3.96
CA MET A 258 -3.21 33.90 -5.36
C MET A 258 -3.86 35.13 -5.99
N LEU A 259 -5.13 35.40 -5.70
CA LEU A 259 -5.80 36.62 -6.17
C LEU A 259 -5.12 37.88 -5.63
N ALA A 260 -4.79 37.90 -4.34
CA ALA A 260 -4.06 39.02 -3.73
C ALA A 260 -2.69 39.24 -4.40
N LEU A 261 -1.94 38.16 -4.65
CA LEU A 261 -0.64 38.22 -5.33
C LEU A 261 -0.77 38.72 -6.78
N ARG A 262 -1.74 38.20 -7.55
CA ARG A 262 -2.02 38.64 -8.94
C ARG A 262 -2.42 40.11 -9.00
N ASN A 263 -3.26 40.56 -8.07
CA ASN A 263 -3.66 41.97 -8.00
C ASN A 263 -2.47 42.88 -7.70
N TYR A 264 -1.58 42.46 -6.77
CA TYR A 264 -0.36 43.19 -6.47
C TYR A 264 0.59 43.25 -7.68
N LEU A 265 0.88 42.12 -8.33
CA LEU A 265 1.71 42.07 -9.53
C LEU A 265 1.12 42.93 -10.67
N GLY A 266 -0.19 42.88 -10.87
CA GLY A 266 -0.89 43.72 -11.84
C GLY A 266 -0.71 45.22 -11.53
N ALA A 267 -0.77 45.62 -10.27
CA ALA A 267 -0.53 47.00 -9.86
C ALA A 267 0.95 47.41 -10.04
N VAL A 268 1.91 46.52 -9.77
CA VAL A 268 3.34 46.75 -10.05
C VAL A 268 3.58 46.96 -11.55
N ARG A 269 2.97 46.12 -12.40
CA ARG A 269 3.03 46.26 -13.88
C ARG A 269 2.48 47.60 -14.36
N ARG A 270 1.28 47.96 -13.92
CA ARG A 270 0.66 49.25 -14.30
C ARG A 270 1.47 50.44 -13.79
N LEU A 271 2.02 50.36 -12.58
CA LEU A 271 2.92 51.38 -12.07
C LEU A 271 4.18 51.51 -12.93
N ASN A 272 4.81 50.40 -13.31
CA ASN A 272 5.99 50.43 -14.17
C ASN A 272 5.70 51.04 -15.55
N LEU A 273 4.51 50.80 -16.11
CA LEU A 273 4.06 51.43 -17.36
C LEU A 273 3.78 52.94 -17.18
N ALA A 274 3.26 53.36 -16.03
CA ALA A 274 2.97 54.75 -15.73
C ALA A 274 4.21 55.58 -15.34
N ARG A 275 5.33 54.94 -14.94
CA ARG A 275 6.57 55.62 -14.48
C ARG A 275 7.06 56.77 -15.38
N PRO A 276 7.12 56.63 -16.72
CA PRO A 276 7.56 57.72 -17.59
C PRO A 276 6.65 58.96 -17.48
N GLN A 277 5.33 58.76 -17.49
CA GLN A 277 4.33 59.83 -17.36
C GLN A 277 4.36 60.48 -15.97
N ILE A 278 4.69 59.70 -14.93
CA ILE A 278 4.89 60.23 -13.58
C ILE A 278 6.11 61.17 -13.55
N GLY A 279 7.21 60.78 -14.20
CA GLY A 279 8.40 61.62 -14.31
C GLY A 279 8.16 62.93 -15.09
N GLU A 280 7.36 62.89 -16.16
CA GLU A 280 6.98 64.09 -16.93
C GLU A 280 6.14 65.10 -16.12
N LEU A 281 5.32 64.59 -15.19
CA LEU A 281 4.55 65.42 -14.26
C LEU A 281 5.43 66.07 -13.20
N GLU A 282 6.50 65.40 -12.75
CA GLU A 282 7.48 65.95 -11.81
C GLU A 282 8.31 67.08 -12.44
N SER A 283 8.54 67.06 -13.76
CA SER A 283 9.24 68.11 -14.49
C SER A 283 8.39 69.36 -14.82
N ASN A 284 7.11 69.41 -14.40
CA ASN A 284 6.16 70.53 -14.62
C ASN A 284 5.88 70.88 -16.11
N ASP A 285 6.03 69.94 -17.03
CA ASP A 285 5.86 70.18 -18.48
C ASP A 285 4.42 69.98 -18.98
N THR A 286 3.43 69.88 -18.07
CA THR A 286 2.06 69.46 -18.40
C THR A 286 1.00 70.51 -18.05
N ASP A 287 0.11 70.80 -18.99
CA ASP A 287 -1.12 71.57 -18.74
C ASP A 287 -2.09 70.73 -17.89
N SER A 288 -2.49 71.25 -16.72
CA SER A 288 -3.40 70.59 -15.74
C SER A 288 -2.86 69.31 -15.05
N PRO A 289 -1.75 69.40 -14.28
CA PRO A 289 -1.11 68.24 -13.64
C PRO A 289 -2.00 67.48 -12.65
N GLN A 290 -3.00 68.16 -12.05
CA GLN A 290 -3.96 67.54 -11.13
C GLN A 290 -4.91 66.53 -11.80
N ALA A 291 -5.33 66.78 -13.04
CA ALA A 291 -6.25 65.89 -13.74
C ALA A 291 -5.53 64.62 -14.20
N VAL A 292 -4.31 64.77 -14.73
CA VAL A 292 -3.46 63.67 -15.14
C VAL A 292 -3.04 62.81 -13.94
N ALA A 293 -2.65 63.43 -12.82
CA ALA A 293 -2.32 62.69 -11.60
C ALA A 293 -3.50 61.86 -11.06
N LYS A 294 -4.74 62.35 -11.15
CA LYS A 294 -5.94 61.57 -10.78
C LYS A 294 -6.19 60.41 -11.72
N ALA A 295 -6.03 60.61 -13.03
CA ALA A 295 -6.18 59.56 -14.03
C ALA A 295 -5.14 58.44 -13.81
N LEU A 296 -3.88 58.79 -13.61
CA LEU A 296 -2.80 57.84 -13.33
C LEU A 296 -3.02 57.04 -12.04
N LEU A 297 -3.51 57.68 -10.96
CA LEU A 297 -3.86 56.98 -9.73
C LEU A 297 -5.00 55.96 -9.93
N GLN A 298 -5.99 56.30 -10.76
CA GLN A 298 -7.07 55.38 -11.12
C GLN A 298 -6.59 54.25 -12.02
N GLU A 299 -5.71 54.52 -12.97
CA GLU A 299 -5.14 53.54 -13.89
C GLU A 299 -4.28 52.51 -13.15
N VAL A 300 -3.38 52.96 -12.26
CA VAL A 300 -2.54 52.05 -11.49
C VAL A 300 -3.37 51.19 -10.53
N ALA A 301 -4.44 51.76 -9.96
CA ALA A 301 -5.39 51.06 -9.08
C ALA A 301 -4.66 50.23 -8.00
N TRP A 302 -3.82 50.90 -7.20
CA TRP A 302 -3.00 50.22 -6.20
C TRP A 302 -3.86 49.59 -5.09
N PRO A 303 -3.69 48.29 -4.77
CA PRO A 303 -4.49 47.62 -3.75
C PRO A 303 -4.25 48.21 -2.35
N GLN A 304 -5.34 48.47 -1.61
CA GLN A 304 -5.32 49.20 -0.35
C GLN A 304 -4.67 48.45 0.82
N ASP A 305 -4.59 47.12 0.73
CA ASP A 305 -4.00 46.27 1.75
C ASP A 305 -2.46 46.33 1.79
N PHE A 306 -1.84 46.99 0.80
CA PHE A 306 -0.39 47.08 0.65
C PHE A 306 0.10 48.52 0.85
N PRO A 307 1.35 48.71 1.34
CA PRO A 307 1.93 50.03 1.48
C PRO A 307 1.97 50.76 0.13
N LEU A 308 1.59 52.03 0.14
CA LEU A 308 1.56 52.86 -1.07
C LEU A 308 3.00 53.22 -1.48
N PRO A 309 3.45 52.89 -2.70
CA PRO A 309 4.78 53.25 -3.19
C PRO A 309 4.99 54.75 -3.22
N GLN A 310 6.23 55.19 -3.01
CA GLN A 310 6.57 56.61 -2.92
C GLN A 310 6.08 57.42 -4.14
N ALA A 311 6.31 56.94 -5.36
CA ALA A 311 5.85 57.59 -6.59
C ALA A 311 4.33 57.81 -6.62
N LEU A 312 3.53 56.87 -6.09
CA LEU A 312 2.08 57.03 -6.00
C LEU A 312 1.66 57.96 -4.85
N ALA A 313 2.44 58.02 -3.77
CA ALA A 313 2.21 58.96 -2.68
C ALA A 313 2.45 60.41 -3.14
N GLU A 314 3.50 60.64 -3.93
CA GLU A 314 3.83 61.93 -4.54
C GLU A 314 2.77 62.35 -5.56
N LEU A 315 2.36 61.45 -6.47
CA LEU A 315 1.21 61.66 -7.35
C LEU A 315 -0.07 62.02 -6.60
N ARG A 316 -0.34 61.36 -5.47
CA ARG A 316 -1.53 61.64 -4.64
C ARG A 316 -1.47 63.02 -3.99
N ALA A 317 -0.28 63.49 -3.61
CA ALA A 317 -0.10 64.86 -3.15
C ALA A 317 -0.35 65.88 -4.28
N LEU A 318 0.14 65.59 -5.49
CA LEU A 318 -0.03 66.40 -6.70
C LEU A 318 -1.50 66.48 -7.17
N ALA A 319 -2.23 65.36 -7.09
CA ALA A 319 -3.67 65.29 -7.39
C ALA A 319 -4.56 66.13 -6.46
N GLY A 320 -4.00 66.61 -5.34
CA GLY A 320 -4.69 67.35 -4.28
C GLY A 320 -5.54 66.46 -3.38
N LYS A 321 -5.80 66.91 -2.15
CA LYS A 321 -6.80 66.24 -1.28
C LYS A 321 -8.12 66.20 -2.05
N PRO A 322 -8.82 65.05 -2.10
CA PRO A 322 -10.13 65.01 -2.73
C PRO A 322 -11.00 66.07 -2.05
N ARG A 323 -11.40 67.09 -2.82
CA ARG A 323 -12.47 68.01 -2.42
C ARG A 323 -13.67 67.10 -2.23
N ALA A 324 -14.05 66.87 -0.96
CA ALA A 324 -15.24 66.12 -0.63
C ALA A 324 -16.42 66.80 -1.33
N GLN A 325 -16.86 66.21 -2.44
CA GLN A 325 -18.18 66.52 -2.98
C GLN A 325 -19.20 65.90 -2.00
N PRO A 326 -20.30 66.61 -1.70
CA PRO A 326 -21.30 66.11 -0.76
C PRO A 326 -22.13 65.01 -1.44
N THR A 327 -21.67 63.78 -1.31
CA THR A 327 -22.50 62.56 -1.44
C THR A 327 -22.68 61.90 -0.07
N SER A 328 -22.50 62.66 1.01
CA SER A 328 -22.51 62.11 2.37
C SER A 328 -23.90 61.92 2.96
N ASP A 329 -24.93 62.63 2.49
CA ASP A 329 -26.22 62.59 3.21
C ASP A 329 -26.98 61.30 2.91
N GLY A 330 -27.11 60.90 1.63
CA GLY A 330 -27.76 59.63 1.27
C GLY A 330 -27.03 58.38 1.78
N ILE A 331 -25.69 58.38 1.77
CA ILE A 331 -24.90 57.22 2.27
C ILE A 331 -24.92 57.18 3.81
N ARG A 332 -24.85 58.34 4.49
CA ARG A 332 -24.96 58.38 5.96
C ARG A 332 -26.36 58.03 6.43
N GLU A 333 -27.41 58.51 5.77
CA GLU A 333 -28.78 58.13 6.08
C GLU A 333 -29.00 56.63 5.83
N GLN A 334 -28.49 56.07 4.73
CA GLN A 334 -28.60 54.64 4.46
C GLN A 334 -27.82 53.79 5.49
N GLN A 335 -26.62 54.22 5.90
CA GLN A 335 -25.83 53.54 6.94
C GLN A 335 -26.50 53.66 8.32
N GLN A 336 -27.10 54.81 8.65
CA GLN A 336 -27.88 54.99 9.87
C GLN A 336 -29.16 54.13 9.86
N ALA A 337 -29.86 54.03 8.72
CA ALA A 337 -31.03 53.18 8.56
C ALA A 337 -30.68 51.68 8.69
N ASN A 338 -29.57 51.24 8.09
CA ASN A 338 -29.09 49.85 8.22
C ASN A 338 -28.69 49.52 9.67
N ALA A 339 -28.02 50.45 10.37
CA ALA A 339 -27.66 50.30 11.77
C ALA A 339 -28.91 50.27 12.69
N ALA A 340 -29.89 51.15 12.44
CA ALA A 340 -31.16 51.17 13.19
C ALA A 340 -31.97 49.88 12.99
N ALA A 341 -32.01 49.36 11.76
CA ALA A 341 -32.66 48.09 11.45
C ALA A 341 -32.01 46.92 12.21
N LEU A 342 -30.67 46.83 12.21
CA LEU A 342 -29.96 45.79 12.95
C LEU A 342 -30.15 45.91 14.47
N ASN A 343 -30.12 47.12 15.01
CA ASN A 343 -30.40 47.37 16.42
C ASN A 343 -31.83 47.00 16.83
N THR A 344 -32.76 46.90 15.87
CA THR A 344 -34.13 46.41 16.10
C THR A 344 -34.21 44.89 15.98
N THR A 345 -33.46 44.28 15.04
CA THR A 345 -33.49 42.83 14.80
C THR A 345 -32.72 42.04 15.85
N LEU A 346 -31.60 42.57 16.38
CA LEU A 346 -30.78 41.86 17.36
C LEU A 346 -31.52 41.53 18.67
N PRO A 347 -32.28 42.45 19.32
CA PRO A 347 -33.05 42.12 20.51
C PRO A 347 -34.17 41.10 20.25
N LYS A 348 -34.78 41.13 19.04
CA LYS A 348 -35.79 40.13 18.66
C LYS A 348 -35.17 38.75 18.50
N LEU A 349 -33.98 38.67 17.89
CA LEU A 349 -33.24 37.42 17.75
C LEU A 349 -32.86 36.86 19.13
N GLU A 350 -32.37 37.72 20.02
CA GLU A 350 -32.03 37.36 21.40
C GLU A 350 -33.24 36.80 22.16
N ALA A 351 -34.39 37.50 22.11
CA ALA A 351 -35.63 37.02 22.73
C ALA A 351 -36.14 35.69 22.13
N ALA A 352 -36.05 35.52 20.80
CA ALA A 352 -36.46 34.28 20.14
C ALA A 352 -35.54 33.10 20.50
N LEU A 353 -34.24 33.36 20.69
CA LEU A 353 -33.26 32.36 21.13
C LEU A 353 -33.48 31.97 22.60
N GLU A 354 -33.73 32.94 23.48
CA GLU A 354 -34.09 32.69 24.89
C GLU A 354 -35.40 31.90 25.01
N ALA A 355 -36.39 32.21 24.17
CA ALA A 355 -37.65 31.48 24.06
C ALA A 355 -37.52 30.13 23.32
N LYS A 356 -36.32 29.76 22.85
CA LYS A 356 -36.02 28.52 22.09
C LYS A 356 -36.89 28.34 20.84
N GLN A 357 -37.34 29.43 20.23
CA GLN A 357 -38.16 29.42 19.02
C GLN A 357 -37.28 29.24 17.78
N PHE A 358 -37.03 27.98 17.39
CA PHE A 358 -36.06 27.66 16.33
C PHE A 358 -36.35 28.33 14.97
N ARG A 359 -37.59 28.22 14.46
CA ARG A 359 -37.97 28.77 13.13
C ARG A 359 -37.82 30.29 13.08
N GLU A 360 -38.27 30.97 14.14
CA GLU A 360 -38.20 32.42 14.28
C GLU A 360 -36.74 32.88 14.45
N SER A 361 -35.96 32.21 15.29
CA SER A 361 -34.52 32.45 15.46
C SER A 361 -33.74 32.30 14.15
N ARG A 362 -34.06 31.28 13.33
CA ARG A 362 -33.43 31.06 12.02
C ARG A 362 -33.70 32.20 11.04
N GLN A 363 -34.95 32.68 10.98
CA GLN A 363 -35.33 33.79 10.12
C GLN A 363 -34.70 35.11 10.57
N LEU A 364 -34.71 35.39 11.87
CA LEU A 364 -34.12 36.59 12.46
C LEU A 364 -32.60 36.60 12.31
N LEU A 365 -31.92 35.46 12.48
CA LEU A 365 -30.48 35.34 12.27
C LEU A 365 -30.09 35.63 10.81
N LYS A 366 -30.82 35.08 9.83
CA LYS A 366 -30.59 35.37 8.40
C LYS A 366 -30.77 36.86 8.10
N THR A 367 -31.82 37.46 8.67
CA THR A 367 -32.09 38.90 8.50
C THR A 367 -30.99 39.76 9.11
N ALA A 368 -30.55 39.43 10.33
CA ALA A 368 -29.47 40.12 11.02
C ALA A 368 -28.13 39.98 10.27
N GLN A 369 -27.81 38.80 9.72
CA GLN A 369 -26.60 38.58 8.92
C GLN A 369 -26.56 39.46 7.67
N ASN A 370 -27.68 39.57 6.94
CA ASN A 370 -27.77 40.43 5.76
C ASN A 370 -27.59 41.91 6.14
N GLN A 371 -28.24 42.37 7.21
CA GLN A 371 -28.11 43.74 7.71
C GLN A 371 -26.68 44.03 8.17
N PHE A 372 -26.01 43.08 8.83
CA PHE A 372 -24.62 43.20 9.29
C PHE A 372 -23.61 43.27 8.13
N GLN A 373 -23.86 42.57 7.03
CA GLN A 373 -23.05 42.67 5.81
C GLN A 373 -23.20 44.03 5.13
N ALA A 374 -24.37 44.66 5.22
CA ALA A 374 -24.66 45.98 4.65
C ALA A 374 -24.10 47.18 5.46
N LEU A 375 -23.54 46.93 6.66
CA LEU A 375 -22.89 47.97 7.47
C LEU A 375 -21.47 48.29 6.99
N ASP A 376 -21.02 49.52 7.28
CA ASP A 376 -19.62 49.90 7.16
C ASP A 376 -18.72 49.19 8.21
N ASP A 377 -17.41 49.22 8.00
CA ASP A 377 -16.46 48.50 8.85
C ASP A 377 -16.41 49.03 10.30
N ARG A 378 -16.78 50.29 10.53
CA ARG A 378 -16.76 50.89 11.87
C ARG A 378 -17.95 50.41 12.70
N GLN A 379 -19.15 50.45 12.14
CA GLN A 379 -20.36 49.96 12.78
C GLN A 379 -20.31 48.45 12.93
N ARG A 380 -19.82 47.73 11.91
CA ARG A 380 -19.68 46.27 11.95
C ARG A 380 -18.81 45.82 13.13
N LYS A 381 -17.69 46.48 13.40
CA LYS A 381 -16.82 46.19 14.55
C LYS A 381 -17.55 46.33 15.90
N ASN A 382 -18.43 47.33 16.05
CA ASN A 382 -19.16 47.57 17.30
C ASN A 382 -20.18 46.46 17.61
N VAL A 383 -20.81 45.86 16.60
CA VAL A 383 -21.82 44.81 16.77
C VAL A 383 -21.29 43.39 16.53
N GLN A 384 -20.03 43.24 16.13
CA GLN A 384 -19.42 41.96 15.76
C GLN A 384 -19.47 40.93 16.89
N ALA A 385 -19.12 41.32 18.11
CA ALA A 385 -19.12 40.41 19.27
C ALA A 385 -20.54 39.90 19.58
N LYS A 386 -21.54 40.79 19.56
CA LYS A 386 -22.95 40.43 19.78
C LYS A 386 -23.48 39.52 18.68
N MET A 387 -23.14 39.81 17.43
CA MET A 387 -23.51 38.94 16.29
C MET A 387 -22.90 37.54 16.43
N GLN A 388 -21.62 37.44 16.79
CA GLN A 388 -20.94 36.14 16.99
C GLN A 388 -21.57 35.34 18.13
N LEU A 389 -21.90 35.99 19.25
CA LEU A 389 -22.56 35.37 20.38
C LEU A 389 -23.93 34.77 19.98
N LEU A 390 -24.82 35.57 19.37
CA LEU A 390 -26.15 35.11 18.97
C LEU A 390 -26.09 34.03 17.88
N ALA A 391 -25.11 34.10 16.96
CA ALA A 391 -24.86 33.04 15.98
C ALA A 391 -24.38 31.73 16.65
N GLY A 392 -23.59 31.83 17.72
CA GLY A 392 -23.17 30.69 18.54
C GLY A 392 -24.36 30.05 19.26
N GLN A 393 -25.18 30.85 19.95
CA GLN A 393 -26.39 30.38 20.64
C GLN A 393 -27.40 29.72 19.68
N PHE A 394 -27.57 30.26 18.47
CA PHE A 394 -28.40 29.60 17.46
C PHE A 394 -27.80 28.26 17.00
N ARG A 395 -26.47 28.15 16.88
CA ARG A 395 -25.83 26.89 16.53
C ARG A 395 -26.07 25.84 17.61
N GLU A 396 -25.88 26.21 18.88
CA GLU A 396 -26.22 25.32 19.99
C GLU A 396 -27.69 24.89 19.92
N LEU A 397 -28.63 25.82 19.76
CA LEU A 397 -30.05 25.49 19.62
C LEU A 397 -30.34 24.56 18.42
N SER A 398 -29.63 24.75 17.31
CA SER A 398 -29.70 23.89 16.12
C SER A 398 -29.15 22.50 16.39
N ASP A 399 -28.04 22.39 17.10
CA ASP A 399 -27.40 21.12 17.45
C ASP A 399 -28.29 20.33 18.44
N TRP A 400 -28.88 21.02 19.41
CA TRP A 400 -29.88 20.45 20.32
C TRP A 400 -31.13 19.96 19.59
N GLN A 401 -31.62 20.70 18.60
CA GLN A 401 -32.74 20.25 17.77
C GLN A 401 -32.35 19.02 16.93
N GLY A 402 -31.15 19.02 16.34
CA GLY A 402 -30.62 17.88 15.57
C GLY A 402 -30.58 16.63 16.43
N PHE A 403 -29.94 16.69 17.60
CA PHE A 403 -29.87 15.58 18.55
C PHE A 403 -31.24 15.08 19.02
N ALA A 404 -32.20 15.98 19.26
CA ALA A 404 -33.55 15.61 19.70
C ALA A 404 -34.41 14.99 18.58
N THR A 405 -34.12 15.29 17.32
CA THR A 405 -34.89 14.82 16.15
C THR A 405 -34.25 13.62 15.46
N GLU A 406 -32.95 13.38 15.64
CA GLU A 406 -32.18 12.29 15.04
C GLU A 406 -32.80 10.89 15.29
N PRO A 407 -33.23 10.49 16.51
CA PRO A 407 -33.86 9.19 16.71
C PRO A 407 -35.17 9.02 15.92
N LYS A 408 -35.93 10.12 15.77
CA LYS A 408 -37.18 10.12 14.98
C LYS A 408 -36.89 10.06 13.49
N GLN A 409 -35.82 10.71 13.03
CA GLN A 409 -35.38 10.65 11.64
C GLN A 409 -34.94 9.23 11.26
N VAL A 410 -34.15 8.57 12.11
CA VAL A 410 -33.78 7.15 11.94
C VAL A 410 -35.02 6.26 11.84
N SER A 411 -35.97 6.45 12.77
CA SER A 411 -37.24 5.70 12.75
C SER A 411 -38.06 5.94 11.49
N LEU A 412 -38.06 7.14 10.90
CA LEU A 412 -38.79 7.42 9.66
C LEU A 412 -38.12 6.75 8.45
N CYS A 413 -36.79 6.70 8.40
CA CYS A 413 -36.05 5.95 7.38
C CYS A 413 -36.40 4.45 7.46
N GLU A 414 -36.38 3.87 8.67
CA GLU A 414 -36.76 2.47 8.88
C GLU A 414 -38.20 2.18 8.47
N GLN A 415 -39.13 3.10 8.75
CA GLN A 415 -40.54 2.97 8.32
C GLN A 415 -40.70 3.05 6.80
N MET A 416 -39.91 3.90 6.13
CA MET A 416 -39.88 4.00 4.67
C MET A 416 -39.28 2.75 4.00
N GLU A 417 -38.17 2.23 4.54
CA GLU A 417 -37.53 0.98 4.09
C GLU A 417 -38.50 -0.19 4.25
N TYR A 418 -39.13 -0.32 5.42
CA TYR A 418 -40.14 -1.35 5.66
C TYR A 418 -41.31 -1.22 4.69
N LEU A 419 -41.85 0.00 4.50
CA LEU A 419 -42.95 0.25 3.57
C LEU A 419 -42.58 -0.12 2.13
N ALA A 420 -41.34 0.09 1.71
CA ALA A 420 -40.86 -0.28 0.37
C ALA A 420 -41.00 -1.78 0.11
N GLU A 421 -40.68 -2.63 1.08
CA GLU A 421 -40.73 -4.09 0.99
C GLU A 421 -42.14 -4.69 1.18
N GLN A 422 -43.09 -3.94 1.78
CA GLN A 422 -44.44 -4.44 2.00
C GLN A 422 -45.27 -4.55 0.71
N PRO A 423 -45.91 -5.72 0.45
CA PRO A 423 -46.87 -5.88 -0.63
C PRO A 423 -48.22 -5.28 -0.21
N MET A 424 -48.56 -4.14 -0.81
CA MET A 424 -49.82 -3.43 -0.54
C MET A 424 -50.30 -2.68 -1.78
N GLU A 425 -51.57 -2.27 -1.79
CA GLU A 425 -52.16 -1.52 -2.90
C GLU A 425 -51.40 -0.20 -3.19
N PRO A 426 -51.13 0.14 -4.47
CA PRO A 426 -50.31 1.29 -4.83
C PRO A 426 -50.81 2.64 -4.30
N GLU A 427 -52.12 2.86 -4.27
CA GLU A 427 -52.72 4.12 -3.78
C GLU A 427 -52.52 4.27 -2.26
N ALA A 428 -52.79 3.21 -1.50
CA ALA A 428 -52.57 3.21 -0.05
C ALA A 428 -51.08 3.35 0.32
N LYS A 429 -50.17 2.78 -0.50
CA LYS A 429 -48.73 2.96 -0.34
C LYS A 429 -48.31 4.41 -0.57
N ALA A 430 -48.87 5.06 -1.59
CA ALA A 430 -48.57 6.45 -1.91
C ALA A 430 -49.06 7.43 -0.81
N GLU A 431 -50.21 7.16 -0.19
CA GLU A 431 -50.70 7.95 0.95
C GLU A 431 -49.75 7.85 2.16
N ARG A 432 -49.34 6.62 2.54
CA ARG A 432 -48.38 6.41 3.63
C ARG A 432 -47.00 7.02 3.36
N ILE A 433 -46.53 6.98 2.12
CA ILE A 433 -45.28 7.67 1.72
C ILE A 433 -45.44 9.19 1.93
N LYS A 434 -46.58 9.78 1.56
CA LYS A 434 -46.82 11.22 1.77
C LYS A 434 -46.86 11.60 3.25
N GLU A 435 -47.46 10.76 4.09
CA GLU A 435 -47.49 10.95 5.55
C GLU A 435 -46.06 10.97 6.13
N LEU A 436 -45.25 9.95 5.82
CA LEU A 436 -43.85 9.86 6.27
C LEU A 436 -42.99 11.02 5.76
N GLN A 437 -43.20 11.46 4.51
CA GLN A 437 -42.54 12.65 3.96
C GLN A 437 -42.96 13.94 4.67
N ASN A 438 -44.22 14.05 5.10
CA ASN A 438 -44.69 15.21 5.86
C ASN A 438 -44.08 15.23 7.26
N GLU A 439 -44.06 14.10 7.95
CA GLU A 439 -43.41 13.95 9.26
C GLU A 439 -41.91 14.28 9.20
N TRP A 440 -41.22 13.83 8.13
CA TRP A 440 -39.82 14.18 7.88
C TRP A 440 -39.62 15.70 7.70
N ARG A 441 -40.51 16.37 6.95
CA ARG A 441 -40.47 17.83 6.76
C ARG A 441 -40.78 18.58 8.05
N GLU A 442 -41.69 18.09 8.87
CA GLU A 442 -42.04 18.69 10.16
C GLU A 442 -40.89 18.68 11.17
N LEU A 443 -40.08 17.61 11.17
CA LEU A 443 -38.86 17.49 11.97
C LEU A 443 -37.73 18.45 11.51
N GLY A 444 -37.88 19.10 10.36
CA GLY A 444 -36.91 20.06 9.82
C GLY A 444 -35.85 19.45 8.89
N GLY A 445 -36.00 18.16 8.53
CA GLY A 445 -35.04 17.39 7.74
C GLY A 445 -33.75 17.07 8.50
N SER A 446 -32.92 16.19 7.93
CA SER A 446 -31.64 15.82 8.53
C SER A 446 -30.46 16.59 7.93
N SER A 447 -29.53 17.02 8.78
CA SER A 447 -28.18 17.46 8.39
C SER A 447 -27.20 16.30 8.22
N ASP A 448 -27.57 15.08 8.63
CA ASP A 448 -26.75 13.89 8.50
C ASP A 448 -26.87 13.30 7.09
N ARG A 449 -25.73 13.26 6.39
CA ARG A 449 -25.64 12.75 5.02
C ARG A 449 -25.82 11.23 4.93
N THR A 450 -25.65 10.51 6.03
CA THR A 450 -25.89 9.06 6.07
C THR A 450 -27.38 8.72 5.97
N LEU A 451 -28.23 9.48 6.66
CA LEU A 451 -29.69 9.36 6.59
C LEU A 451 -30.27 9.77 5.25
N TRP A 452 -29.56 10.60 4.46
CA TRP A 452 -29.96 10.96 3.10
C TRP A 452 -29.73 9.85 2.06
N ASN A 453 -28.81 8.92 2.35
CA ASN A 453 -28.44 7.84 1.42
C ASN A 453 -29.21 6.54 1.70
N ARG A 454 -29.89 6.45 2.84
CA ARG A 454 -30.91 5.44 3.12
C ARG A 454 -32.20 5.87 2.43
#